data_AF-A0A9Q3PU34-F1
#
_entry.id   AF-A0A9Q3PU34-F1
#
_cell.length_a   1.000
_cell.length_b   1.000
_cell.length_c   1.000
_cell.angle_alpha   90.00
_cell.angle_beta   90.00
_cell.angle_gamma   90.00
#
_symmetry.space_group_name_H-M   'P 1'
#
loop_
_entity.id
_entity.type
_entity.pdbx_description
1 polymer ?
#
loop_
_entity_poly.entity_id
_entity_poly.type
_entity_poly.pdbx_seq_one_letter_code
_entity_poly.pdbx_strand_id
1 'polypeptide(L)'
;MHLKNIPLEIGFKSNGEDPRAYTLDCDGEQAILWIHVDDGALPASSIELINQILDQLNKHLKAKWDERIKVLVGISIDETDEGFKFLQHELIEKAINLTPIDIVAK
;
A
#
# COMPACT_ATOMS: atom_id res chain seq x y z
N MET A 1 6.36 16.54 -9.77
CA MET A 1 5.79 15.41 -8.99
C MET A 1 4.62 15.96 -8.17
N HIS A 2 3.38 15.82 -8.67
CA HIS A 2 2.19 16.54 -8.17
C HIS A 2 1.32 15.74 -7.17
N LEU A 3 1.74 14.55 -6.76
CA LEU A 3 0.95 13.64 -5.92
C LEU A 3 1.03 13.89 -4.41
N LYS A 4 2.12 14.52 -3.92
CA LYS A 4 2.37 14.64 -2.46
C LYS A 4 1.34 15.48 -1.70
N ASN A 5 0.65 16.39 -2.39
CA ASN A 5 -0.28 17.31 -1.74
C ASN A 5 -1.73 16.81 -1.77
N ILE A 6 -2.09 15.92 -2.70
CA ILE A 6 -3.47 15.46 -2.88
C ILE A 6 -4.00 14.73 -1.63
N PRO A 7 -3.27 13.79 -0.99
CA PRO A 7 -3.73 13.20 0.27
C PRO A 7 -3.96 14.25 1.35
N LEU A 8 -3.09 15.25 1.44
CA LEU A 8 -3.18 16.32 2.44
C LEU A 8 -4.41 17.20 2.21
N GLU A 9 -4.76 17.48 0.95
CA GLU A 9 -5.97 18.23 0.57
C GLU A 9 -7.26 17.48 0.92
N ILE A 10 -7.23 16.15 0.92
CA ILE A 10 -8.34 15.27 1.31
C ILE A 10 -8.43 15.09 2.84
N GLY A 11 -7.47 15.65 3.60
CA GLY A 11 -7.45 15.62 5.05
C GLY A 11 -6.57 14.52 5.66
N PHE A 12 -5.84 13.75 4.84
CA PHE A 12 -4.84 12.84 5.36
C PHE A 12 -3.67 13.60 5.99
N LYS A 13 -3.01 12.95 6.95
CA LYS A 13 -1.76 13.40 7.57
C LYS A 13 -0.62 12.52 7.08
N SER A 14 0.53 13.10 6.75
CA SER A 14 1.73 12.32 6.46
C SER A 14 2.18 11.56 7.70
N ASN A 15 2.56 10.30 7.52
CA ASN A 15 3.36 9.61 8.51
C ASN A 15 4.76 10.26 8.53
N GLY A 16 5.27 10.57 9.73
CA GLY A 16 6.58 11.22 9.90
C GLY A 16 7.76 10.29 9.63
N GLU A 17 7.55 8.98 9.67
CA GLU A 17 8.60 7.97 9.50
C GLU A 17 8.65 7.42 8.07
N ASP A 18 7.50 7.14 7.45
CA ASP A 18 7.41 6.74 6.04
C ASP A 18 6.72 7.84 5.20
N PRO A 19 7.46 8.55 4.31
CA PRO A 19 6.90 9.61 3.46
C PRO A 19 5.90 9.10 2.40
N ARG A 20 5.69 7.78 2.33
CA ARG A 20 4.72 7.13 1.44
C ARG A 20 3.40 6.80 2.14
N ALA A 21 3.39 6.81 3.47
CA ALA A 21 2.24 6.47 4.27
C ALA A 21 1.52 7.72 4.77
N TYR A 22 0.21 7.67 4.73
CA TYR A 22 -0.69 8.74 5.16
C TYR A 22 -1.82 8.14 5.99
N THR A 23 -2.27 8.85 7.03
CA THR A 23 -3.37 8.41 7.89
C THR A 23 -4.51 9.41 7.87
N LEU A 24 -5.74 8.92 7.89
CA LEU A 24 -6.96 9.70 8.05
C LEU A 24 -7.71 9.18 9.26
N ASP A 25 -8.06 10.08 10.17
CA ASP A 25 -8.92 9.81 11.33
C ASP A 25 -10.17 10.69 11.18
N CYS A 26 -11.35 10.10 11.07
CA CYS A 26 -12.62 10.83 10.96
C CYS A 26 -13.70 10.10 11.76
N ASP A 27 -14.33 10.78 12.73
CA ASP A 27 -15.46 10.27 13.50
C ASP A 27 -15.27 8.86 14.13
N GLY A 28 -14.04 8.52 14.51
CA GLY A 28 -13.69 7.22 15.08
C GLY A 28 -13.39 6.13 14.05
N GLU A 29 -13.52 6.45 12.76
CA GLU A 29 -13.06 5.63 11.64
C GLU A 29 -11.63 6.00 11.25
N GLN A 30 -10.91 5.02 10.71
CA GLN A 30 -9.51 5.16 10.34
C GLN A 30 -9.25 4.62 8.94
N ALA A 31 -8.41 5.32 8.19
CA ALA A 31 -7.86 4.85 6.93
C ALA A 31 -6.35 5.08 6.86
N ILE A 32 -5.66 4.17 6.19
CA ILE A 32 -4.24 4.32 5.87
C ILE A 32 -4.14 4.32 4.35
N LEU A 33 -3.54 5.37 3.80
CA LEU A 33 -3.21 5.44 2.39
C LEU A 33 -1.70 5.28 2.25
N TRP A 34 -1.29 4.27 1.52
CA TRP A 34 0.11 4.05 1.18
C TRP A 34 0.30 4.16 -0.33
N ILE A 35 1.29 4.93 -0.78
CA ILE A 35 1.55 5.19 -2.20
C ILE A 35 3.03 4.99 -2.52
N HIS A 36 3.34 4.15 -3.49
CA HIS A 36 4.68 3.95 -4.02
C HIS A 36 4.70 3.81 -5.53
N VAL A 37 5.20 4.85 -6.21
CA VAL A 37 5.36 4.89 -7.67
C VAL A 37 4.03 4.61 -8.38
N ASP A 38 3.81 3.38 -8.83
CA ASP A 38 2.63 2.95 -9.59
C ASP A 38 1.65 2.14 -8.73
N ASP A 39 2.03 1.78 -7.51
CA ASP A 39 1.25 0.97 -6.59
C ASP A 39 0.75 1.77 -5.39
N GLY A 40 -0.35 1.32 -4.81
CA GLY A 40 -0.88 1.87 -3.57
C GLY A 40 -1.82 0.91 -2.87
N ALA A 41 -2.01 1.14 -1.58
CA ALA A 41 -2.95 0.41 -0.75
C ALA A 41 -3.78 1.39 0.06
N LEU A 42 -5.07 1.10 0.20
CA LEU A 42 -6.02 1.90 0.98
C LEU A 42 -6.86 0.99 1.89
N PRO A 43 -6.29 0.42 2.96
CA PRO A 43 -7.09 -0.18 4.02
C PRO A 43 -7.81 0.90 4.84
N ALA A 44 -9.06 0.63 5.21
CA ALA A 44 -9.83 1.46 6.14
C ALA A 44 -10.74 0.60 7.03
N SER A 45 -11.30 1.21 8.06
CA SER A 45 -12.21 0.57 9.02
C SER A 45 -13.55 0.14 8.43
N SER A 46 -13.99 0.73 7.32
CA SER A 46 -15.26 0.41 6.66
C SER A 46 -15.16 0.57 5.14
N ILE A 47 -16.04 -0.11 4.41
CA ILE A 47 -16.13 -0.01 2.96
C ILE A 47 -16.72 1.34 2.53
N GLU A 48 -17.60 1.91 3.36
CA GLU A 48 -18.19 3.22 3.16
C GLU A 48 -17.09 4.30 3.14
N LEU A 49 -16.16 4.25 4.10
CA LEU A 49 -15.03 5.18 4.17
C LEU A 49 -14.08 5.00 2.96
N ILE A 50 -13.79 3.76 2.56
CA ILE A 50 -13.01 3.49 1.33
C ILE A 50 -13.66 4.17 0.13
N ASN A 51 -14.96 3.93 -0.08
CA ASN A 51 -15.67 4.49 -1.23
C ASN A 51 -15.68 6.02 -1.24
N GLN A 52 -15.85 6.66 -0.06
CA GLN A 52 -15.75 8.11 0.06
C GLN A 52 -14.35 8.64 -0.31
N ILE A 53 -13.30 7.99 0.20
CA ILE A 53 -11.92 8.39 -0.09
C ILE A 53 -11.61 8.18 -1.59
N LEU A 54 -12.05 7.07 -2.18
CA LEU A 54 -11.86 6.78 -3.60
C LEU A 54 -12.56 7.81 -4.49
N ASP A 55 -13.79 8.21 -4.17
CA ASP A 55 -14.49 9.28 -4.91
C ASP A 55 -13.72 10.60 -4.87
N GLN A 56 -13.11 10.94 -3.72
CA GLN A 56 -12.26 12.12 -3.62
C GLN A 56 -10.96 11.96 -4.41
N LEU A 57 -10.21 10.87 -4.21
CA LEU A 57 -8.95 10.62 -4.91
C LEU A 57 -9.14 10.63 -6.43
N ASN A 58 -10.22 10.03 -6.94
CA ASN A 58 -10.49 9.95 -8.38
C ASN A 58 -10.81 11.30 -9.03
N LYS A 59 -11.17 12.34 -8.25
CA LYS A 59 -11.30 13.72 -8.76
C LYS A 59 -9.95 14.34 -9.09
N HIS A 60 -8.90 13.90 -8.39
CA HIS A 60 -7.55 14.46 -8.52
C HIS A 60 -6.58 13.52 -9.26
N LEU A 61 -6.88 12.22 -9.32
CA LEU A 61 -6.03 11.17 -9.87
C LEU A 61 -6.83 10.24 -10.78
N LYS A 62 -6.30 9.94 -11.97
CA LYS A 62 -6.81 8.85 -12.80
C LYS A 62 -6.15 7.54 -12.37
N ALA A 63 -6.59 7.00 -11.23
CA ALA A 63 -6.14 5.71 -10.71
C ALA A 63 -7.15 4.60 -11.02
N LYS A 64 -6.65 3.37 -11.17
CA LYS A 64 -7.49 2.16 -11.19
C LYS A 64 -7.38 1.50 -9.82
N TRP A 65 -8.51 1.35 -9.15
CA TRP A 65 -8.57 0.73 -7.84
C TRP A 65 -9.09 -0.70 -7.99
N ASP A 66 -8.50 -1.60 -7.21
CA ASP A 66 -8.93 -2.98 -7.09
C ASP A 66 -9.46 -3.18 -5.67
N GLU A 67 -10.56 -3.89 -5.52
CA GLU A 67 -11.15 -4.18 -4.20
C GLU A 67 -10.22 -5.07 -3.36
N ARG A 68 -9.31 -5.81 -4.00
CA ARG A 68 -8.33 -6.66 -3.33
C ARG A 68 -6.94 -6.04 -3.41
N ILE A 69 -6.24 -6.05 -2.27
CA ILE A 69 -4.83 -5.73 -2.25
C ILE A 69 -4.08 -6.90 -2.91
N LYS A 70 -3.51 -6.66 -4.09
CA LYS A 70 -2.79 -7.67 -4.87
C LYS A 70 -1.28 -7.65 -4.66
N VAL A 71 -0.70 -6.46 -4.46
CA VAL A 71 0.73 -6.27 -4.29
C VAL A 71 0.98 -5.10 -3.33
N LEU A 72 1.92 -5.28 -2.40
CA LEU A 72 2.43 -4.23 -1.52
C LEU A 72 3.95 -4.32 -1.49
N VAL A 73 4.68 -3.30 -1.99
CA VAL A 73 6.17 -3.27 -1.95
C VAL A 73 6.82 -4.54 -2.53
N GLY A 74 6.35 -5.05 -3.67
CA GLY A 74 6.87 -6.28 -4.27
C GLY A 74 6.52 -7.57 -3.51
N ILE A 75 5.65 -7.48 -2.49
CA ILE A 75 4.99 -8.61 -1.84
C ILE A 75 3.66 -8.83 -2.56
N SER A 76 3.51 -9.95 -3.26
CA SER A 76 2.22 -10.39 -3.77
C SER A 76 1.35 -10.86 -2.60
N ILE A 77 0.10 -10.41 -2.58
CA ILE A 77 -0.89 -10.73 -1.55
C ILE A 77 -2.03 -11.47 -2.24
N ASP A 78 -2.38 -12.64 -1.70
CA ASP A 78 -3.53 -13.42 -2.16
C ASP A 78 -4.45 -13.68 -0.96
N GLU A 79 -5.70 -13.24 -1.09
CA GLU A 79 -6.74 -13.44 -0.09
C GLU A 79 -7.41 -14.79 -0.32
N THR A 80 -7.47 -15.59 0.73
CA THR A 80 -8.02 -16.94 0.73
C THR A 80 -9.06 -17.09 1.83
N ASP A 81 -9.87 -18.13 1.77
CA ASP A 81 -10.88 -18.42 2.81
C ASP A 81 -10.26 -18.65 4.21
N GLU A 82 -8.95 -18.94 4.29
CA GLU A 82 -8.20 -19.18 5.53
C GLU A 82 -7.40 -17.94 6.01
N GLY A 83 -7.50 -16.81 5.31
CA GLY A 83 -6.74 -15.59 5.61
C GLY A 83 -5.91 -15.12 4.41
N PHE A 84 -4.71 -14.59 4.66
CA PHE A 84 -3.87 -13.97 3.63
C PHE A 84 -2.59 -14.77 3.38
N LYS A 85 -2.25 -14.95 2.11
CA LYS A 85 -0.95 -15.48 1.67
C LYS A 85 -0.09 -14.34 1.14
N PHE A 86 1.15 -14.28 1.62
CA PHE A 86 2.14 -13.29 1.23
C PHE A 86 3.30 -13.97 0.51
N LEU A 87 3.67 -13.48 -0.68
CA LEU A 87 4.75 -14.04 -1.48
C LEU A 87 5.67 -12.95 -1.98
N GLN A 88 6.98 -13.07 -1.72
CA GLN A 88 8.00 -12.21 -2.30
C GLN A 88 8.84 -12.99 -3.30
N HIS A 89 8.40 -13.02 -4.56
CA HIS A 89 9.04 -13.82 -5.60
C HIS A 89 10.52 -13.46 -5.76
N GLU A 90 10.84 -12.18 -5.80
CA GLU A 90 12.21 -11.66 -5.93
C GLU A 90 13.14 -12.08 -4.78
N LEU A 91 12.63 -12.15 -3.54
CA LEU A 91 13.42 -12.64 -2.41
C LEU A 91 13.66 -14.15 -2.50
N ILE A 92 12.66 -14.91 -2.94
CA ILE A 92 12.78 -16.35 -3.12
C ILE A 92 13.81 -16.65 -4.20
N GLU A 93 13.75 -15.97 -5.34
CA GLU A 93 14.73 -16.11 -6.41
C GLU A 93 16.13 -15.74 -5.95
N LYS A 94 16.29 -14.63 -5.21
CA LYS A 94 17.58 -14.27 -4.61
C LYS A 94 18.10 -15.35 -3.67
N ALA A 95 17.25 -15.89 -2.80
CA ALA A 95 17.62 -16.91 -1.83
C ALA A 95 18.08 -18.22 -2.49
N ILE A 96 17.39 -18.66 -3.55
CA ILE A 96 17.74 -19.87 -4.31
C ILE A 96 19.03 -19.67 -5.10
N ASN A 97 19.27 -18.46 -5.62
CA ASN A 97 20.43 -18.13 -6.42
C ASN A 97 21.63 -17.61 -5.60
N LEU A 98 21.57 -17.69 -4.26
CA LEU A 98 22.71 -17.36 -3.40
C LEU A 98 23.88 -18.31 -3.74
N THR A 99 25.03 -17.74 -4.09
CA THR A 99 26.25 -18.52 -4.29
C THR A 99 27.02 -18.64 -2.96
N PRO A 100 27.87 -19.67 -2.78
CA PRO A 100 28.62 -19.86 -1.53
C PRO A 100 29.48 -18.66 -1.10
N ILE A 101 29.86 -17.77 -2.03
CA ILE A 101 30.62 -16.54 -1.75
C ILE A 101 29.79 -15.53 -0.94
N ASP A 102 28.46 -15.52 -1.12
CA ASP A 102 27.56 -14.57 -0.45
C ASP A 102 27.29 -14.94 1.02
N ILE A 103 27.64 -16.16 1.44
CA ILE A 103 27.35 -16.70 2.78
C ILE A 103 28.49 -16.39 3.77
N VAL A 104 29.73 -16.22 3.29
CA VAL A 104 30.93 -16.08 4.14
C VAL A 104 31.31 -14.61 4.39
N ALA A 105 30.67 -13.65 3.73
CA ALA A 105 30.98 -12.22 3.83
C ALA A 105 30.17 -11.46 4.90
N LYS A 106 29.67 -12.14 5.95
CA LYS A 106 29.01 -11.51 7.10
C LYS A 106 29.72 -11.79 8.41
#